data_AF-A0A1C8FLU1-F1
#
_entry.id   AF-A0A1C8FLU1-F1
#
_cell.length_a   1.000
_cell.length_b   1.000
_cell.length_c   1.000
_cell.angle_alpha   90.00
_cell.angle_beta   90.00
_cell.angle_gamma   90.00
#
_symmetry.space_group_name_H-M   'P 1'
#
loop_
_entity.id
_entity.type
_entity.pdbx_description
1 polymer ?
#
loop_
_entity_poly.entity_id
_entity_poly.type
_entity_poly.pdbx_seq_one_letter_code
_entity_poly.pdbx_strand_id
1 'polypeptide(L)'
;MSITVKNNTSNIIEVAINQWDTDGDTRYSPLAAGASDKWVRKDSRGYVLSLRQGGTEKPYYVLVDSNIVVANTEVKDNDTVISPISR
;
A
#
# COMPACT_ATOMS: atom_id res chain seq x y z
N MET A 1 3.87 13.55 -6.65
CA MET A 1 4.38 12.18 -6.73
C MET A 1 3.26 11.23 -6.33
N SER A 2 3.42 9.92 -6.46
CA SER A 2 2.36 8.99 -6.11
C SER A 2 2.87 7.62 -5.70
N ILE A 3 2.24 7.06 -4.67
CA ILE A 3 2.39 5.66 -4.31
C ILE A 3 1.48 4.84 -5.20
N THR A 4 2.02 3.82 -5.85
CA THR A 4 1.23 2.86 -6.64
C THR A 4 1.24 1.52 -5.93
N VAL A 5 0.08 0.86 -5.90
CA VAL A 5 -0.07 -0.46 -5.30
C VAL A 5 -0.70 -1.40 -6.32
N LYS A 6 -0.04 -2.53 -6.58
CA LYS A 6 -0.52 -3.60 -7.45
C LYS A 6 -0.82 -4.84 -6.64
N ASN A 7 -2.02 -5.37 -6.81
CA ASN A 7 -2.42 -6.65 -6.24
C ASN A 7 -2.04 -7.79 -7.20
N ASN A 8 -0.95 -8.49 -6.90
CA ASN A 8 -0.52 -9.72 -7.58
C ASN A 8 -0.94 -10.98 -6.80
N THR A 9 -1.85 -10.86 -5.84
CA THR A 9 -2.41 -12.00 -5.11
C THR A 9 -3.56 -12.62 -5.90
N SER A 10 -4.04 -13.78 -5.47
CA SER A 10 -5.24 -14.41 -6.04
C SER A 10 -6.56 -13.90 -5.45
N ASN A 11 -6.51 -13.00 -4.48
CA ASN A 11 -7.69 -12.54 -3.72
C ASN A 11 -7.83 -11.02 -3.81
N ILE A 12 -8.99 -10.49 -3.40
CA ILE A 12 -9.14 -9.05 -3.17
C ILE A 12 -8.30 -8.68 -1.93
N ILE A 13 -7.58 -7.58 -2.03
CA ILE A 13 -6.92 -6.91 -0.88
C ILE A 13 -7.59 -5.57 -0.65
N GLU A 14 -7.46 -5.01 0.55
CA GLU A 14 -7.85 -3.62 0.80
C GLU A 14 -6.63 -2.81 1.24
N VAL A 15 -6.51 -1.60 0.71
CA VAL A 15 -5.36 -0.74 0.97
C VAL A 15 -5.83 0.63 1.41
N ALA A 16 -5.24 1.13 2.48
CA ALA A 16 -5.38 2.51 2.93
C ALA A 16 -4.00 3.13 3.08
N ILE A 17 -3.87 4.41 2.76
CA ILE A 17 -2.62 5.17 2.96
C ILE A 17 -2.94 6.42 3.74
N ASN A 18 -2.23 6.67 4.84
CA ASN A 18 -2.45 7.88 5.63
C ASN A 18 -2.11 9.15 4.82
N GLN A 19 -2.40 10.31 5.41
CA GLN A 19 -2.04 11.60 4.84
C GLN A 19 -1.50 12.53 5.92
N TRP A 20 -0.64 13.46 5.50
CA TRP A 20 -0.16 14.56 6.33
C TRP A 20 -0.96 15.84 6.07
N ASP A 21 -1.43 16.01 4.84
CA ASP A 21 -2.19 17.17 4.40
C ASP A 21 -3.70 16.98 4.69
N THR A 22 -4.51 18.00 4.43
CA THR A 22 -5.97 17.93 4.59
C THR A 22 -6.68 17.18 3.46
N ASP A 23 -6.01 16.99 2.32
CA ASP A 23 -6.60 16.47 1.10
C ASP A 23 -6.14 15.04 0.80
N GLY A 24 -7.10 14.19 0.42
CA GLY A 24 -6.84 12.79 0.05
C GLY A 24 -7.84 11.83 0.69
N ASP A 25 -8.03 10.67 0.06
CA ASP A 25 -8.74 9.57 0.69
C ASP A 25 -7.75 8.72 1.49
N THR A 26 -8.15 8.40 2.72
CA THR A 26 -7.43 7.52 3.66
C THR A 26 -8.24 6.28 4.02
N ARG A 27 -9.43 6.12 3.42
CA ARG A 27 -10.26 4.93 3.59
C ARG A 27 -9.63 3.75 2.85
N TYR A 28 -10.02 2.55 3.29
CA TYR A 28 -9.66 1.31 2.59
C TYR A 28 -10.32 1.28 1.20
N SER A 29 -9.48 1.19 0.17
CA SER A 29 -9.87 0.94 -1.21
C SER A 29 -9.68 -0.54 -1.53
N PRO A 30 -10.70 -1.26 -2.04
CA PRO A 30 -10.54 -2.64 -2.45
C PRO A 30 -9.82 -2.74 -3.81
N LEU A 31 -8.83 -3.62 -3.91
CA LEU A 31 -8.14 -3.94 -5.15
C LEU A 31 -8.38 -5.40 -5.52
N ALA A 32 -9.02 -5.62 -6.65
CA ALA A 32 -9.18 -6.95 -7.24
C ALA A 32 -7.83 -7.57 -7.64
N ALA A 33 -7.80 -8.90 -7.78
CA ALA A 33 -6.62 -9.60 -8.27
C ALA A 33 -6.18 -9.08 -9.65
N GLY A 34 -4.89 -8.76 -9.79
CA GLY A 34 -4.31 -8.17 -10.99
C GLY A 34 -4.50 -6.65 -11.14
N ALA A 35 -5.35 -6.03 -10.31
CA ALA A 35 -5.61 -4.59 -10.37
C ALA A 35 -4.49 -3.77 -9.69
N SER A 36 -4.44 -2.49 -10.05
CA SER A 36 -3.57 -1.51 -9.41
C SER A 36 -4.33 -0.22 -9.13
N ASP A 37 -3.94 0.47 -8.06
CA ASP A 37 -4.47 1.79 -7.71
C ASP A 37 -3.32 2.73 -7.30
N LYS A 38 -3.61 4.03 -7.22
CA LYS A 38 -2.63 5.10 -7.04
C LYS A 38 -3.11 6.16 -6.06
N TRP A 39 -2.26 6.47 -5.09
CA TRP A 39 -2.49 7.53 -4.12
C TRP A 39 -1.52 8.68 -4.38
N VAL A 40 -2.07 9.84 -4.71
CA VAL A 40 -1.28 11.07 -4.84
C VAL A 40 -0.90 11.54 -3.44
N ARG A 41 0.41 11.71 -3.24
CA ARG A 41 1.04 12.16 -2.00
C ARG A 41 2.18 13.13 -2.32
N LYS A 42 2.44 14.08 -1.44
CA LYS A 42 3.35 15.22 -1.69
C LYS A 42 4.47 15.36 -0.67
N ASP A 43 4.27 14.89 0.55
CA ASP A 43 5.20 15.07 1.66
C ASP A 43 6.30 14.00 1.64
N SER A 44 7.57 14.41 1.77
CA SER A 44 8.72 13.52 1.65
C SER A 44 9.02 12.69 2.90
N ARG A 45 8.33 12.90 4.04
CA ARG A 45 8.56 12.14 5.29
C ARG A 45 8.19 10.66 5.19
N GLY A 46 7.48 10.27 4.14
CA GLY A 46 6.92 8.93 3.97
C GLY A 46 5.58 8.76 4.65
N TYR A 47 4.98 7.60 4.44
CA TYR A 47 3.59 7.28 4.76
C TYR A 47 3.49 5.88 5.34
N VAL A 48 2.35 5.61 5.96
CA VAL A 48 1.93 4.28 6.38
C VAL A 48 0.87 3.78 5.40
N LEU A 49 1.20 2.68 4.72
CA LEU A 49 0.27 1.88 3.93
C LEU A 49 -0.26 0.77 4.84
N SER A 50 -1.56 0.79 5.13
CA SER A 50 -2.23 -0.31 5.81
C SER A 50 -2.81 -1.28 4.79
N LEU A 51 -2.35 -2.53 4.82
CA LEU A 51 -2.77 -3.60 3.93
C LEU A 51 -3.65 -4.59 4.69
N ARG A 52 -4.88 -4.81 4.21
CA ARG A 52 -5.74 -5.89 4.66
C ARG A 52 -5.77 -7.02 3.64
N GLN A 53 -5.43 -8.22 4.10
CA GLN A 53 -5.43 -9.44 3.30
C GLN A 53 -5.77 -10.63 4.19
N GLY A 54 -6.76 -11.43 3.79
CA GLY A 54 -7.12 -12.67 4.51
C GLY A 54 -7.47 -12.47 5.98
N GLY A 55 -8.12 -11.35 6.33
CA GLY A 55 -8.49 -11.01 7.71
C GLY A 55 -7.35 -10.48 8.58
N THR A 56 -6.14 -10.33 8.04
CA THR A 56 -5.02 -9.69 8.74
C THR A 56 -4.80 -8.29 8.23
N GLU A 57 -4.49 -7.35 9.12
CA GLU A 57 -4.08 -5.98 8.82
C GLU A 57 -2.58 -5.83 9.10
N LYS A 58 -1.81 -5.36 8.12
CA LYS A 58 -0.36 -5.18 8.22
C LYS A 58 0.04 -3.79 7.74
N PRO A 59 0.62 -2.93 8.59
CA PRO A 59 1.11 -1.62 8.19
C PRO A 59 2.54 -1.71 7.61
N TYR A 60 2.82 -0.92 6.57
CA TYR A 60 4.12 -0.79 5.92
C TYR A 60 4.52 0.67 5.80
N TYR A 61 5.82 0.96 5.96
CA TYR A 61 6.37 2.28 5.64
C TYR A 61 6.66 2.38 4.15
N VAL A 62 6.21 3.46 3.50
CA VAL A 62 6.36 3.70 2.06
C VAL A 62 6.69 5.16 1.77
N LEU A 63 7.33 5.43 0.64
CA LEU A 63 7.70 6.78 0.18
C LEU A 63 6.78 7.26 -0.94
N VAL A 64 6.79 8.56 -1.22
CA VAL A 64 5.89 9.21 -2.20
C VAL A 64 5.98 8.68 -3.63
N ASP A 65 7.03 7.95 -3.96
CA ASP A 65 7.35 7.36 -5.25
C ASP A 65 7.43 5.82 -5.20
N SER A 66 7.00 5.21 -4.09
CA SER A 66 6.98 3.75 -3.93
C SER A 66 6.09 3.06 -4.96
N ASN A 67 6.59 1.95 -5.51
CA ASN A 67 5.85 1.01 -6.33
C ASN A 67 5.69 -0.30 -5.55
N ILE A 68 4.51 -0.47 -4.95
CA ILE A 68 4.20 -1.57 -4.08
C ILE A 68 3.58 -2.72 -4.86
N VAL A 69 4.18 -3.90 -4.76
CA VAL A 69 3.61 -5.14 -5.31
C VAL A 69 3.30 -6.07 -4.15
N VAL A 70 2.01 -6.40 -4.00
CA VAL A 70 1.52 -7.35 -2.99
C VAL A 70 1.38 -8.71 -3.64
N ALA A 71 2.17 -9.68 -3.21
CA ALA A 71 2.08 -11.08 -3.62
C ALA A 71 1.51 -11.93 -2.47
N ASN A 72 1.23 -13.21 -2.73
CA ASN A 72 0.64 -14.10 -1.72
C ASN A 72 1.53 -14.31 -0.48
N THR A 73 2.85 -14.15 -0.62
CA THR A 73 3.83 -14.46 0.44
C THR A 73 4.71 -13.29 0.83
N GLU A 74 4.74 -12.22 0.04
CA GLU A 74 5.65 -11.09 0.23
C GLU A 74 5.03 -9.78 -0.27
N VAL A 75 5.56 -8.67 0.24
CA VAL A 75 5.28 -7.33 -0.27
C VAL A 75 6.61 -6.71 -0.69
N LYS A 76 6.65 -6.13 -1.88
CA LYS A 76 7.83 -5.44 -2.41
C LYS A 76 7.56 -3.95 -2.57
N ASP A 77 8.56 -3.14 -2.28
CA ASP A 77 8.65 -1.74 -2.70
C ASP A 77 9.85 -1.61 -3.65
N ASN A 78 9.59 -1.20 -4.90
CA ASN A 78 10.63 -1.06 -5.93
C ASN A 78 11.53 -2.31 -6.01
N ASP A 79 10.90 -3.49 -6.17
CA ASP A 79 11.52 -4.83 -6.21
C ASP A 79 12.21 -5.31 -4.91
N THR A 80 12.27 -4.50 -3.87
CA THR A 80 12.85 -4.87 -2.57
C THR A 80 11.77 -5.37 -1.63
N VAL A 81 11.97 -6.56 -1.04
CA VAL A 81 11.02 -7.11 -0.05
C VAL A 81 11.03 -6.27 1.21
N ILE A 82 9.84 -5.84 1.64
CA ILE A 82 9.63 -5.07 2.87
C ILE A 82 8.83 -5.88 3.88
N SER A 83 9.04 -5.58 5.16
CA SER A 83 8.30 -6.19 6.27
C SER A 83 7.34 -5.19 6.90
N PRO A 84 6.24 -5.66 7.52
CA PRO A 84 5.36 -4.80 8.30
C PRO A 84 6.11 -4.09 9.42
N ILE A 85 5.70 -2.86 9.75
CA ILE A 85 6.29 -2.07 10.84
C ILE A 85 5.81 -2.49 12.24
N SER A 86 4.74 -3.30 12.31
CA SER A 86 4.24 -3.91 13.54
C SER A 86 3.89 -5.38 13.32
N ARG A 87 3.93 -6.17 14.39
CA ARG A 87 3.61 -7.61 14.40
C ARG A 87 2.16 -7.86 14.75
#